data_AF-A0A7V3P1M8-F1
#
_entry.id   AF-A0A7V3P1M8-F1
#
_cell.length_a   1.000
_cell.length_b   1.000
_cell.length_c   1.000
_cell.angle_alpha   90.00
_cell.angle_beta   90.00
_cell.angle_gamma   90.00
#
_symmetry.space_group_name_H-M   'P 1'
#
loop_
_entity.id
_entity.type
_entity.pdbx_description
1 polymer ?
#
loop_
_entity_poly.entity_id
_entity_poly.type
_entity_poly.pdbx_seq_one_letter_code
_entity_poly.pdbx_strand_id
1 'polypeptide(L)'
;MSNFSYAVRVESFEELAELYRKTLLDNVVPFWQRHAIDPHDGAVNNCIDDHGHILSYDRYLWSQGRALWTFSALYNRVEPRTEWLGIARGIAEYLYSHGRDNEGRWVYRLGKNG
;
A
#
# COMPACT_ATOMS: atom_id res chain seq x y z
N MET A 1 -29.17 -42.53 5.31
CA MET A 1 -29.33 -41.32 4.48
C MET A 1 -28.87 -40.13 5.32
N SER A 2 -27.64 -39.67 5.08
CA SER A 2 -27.00 -38.57 5.82
C SER A 2 -27.46 -37.23 5.24
N ASN A 3 -28.18 -36.44 6.03
CA ASN A 3 -28.57 -35.07 5.70
C ASN A 3 -27.35 -34.15 5.81
N PHE A 4 -26.72 -33.83 4.68
CA PHE A 4 -25.83 -32.67 4.60
C PHE A 4 -26.69 -31.41 4.45
N SER A 5 -26.88 -30.68 5.56
CA SER A 5 -27.43 -29.34 5.54
C SER A 5 -26.34 -28.36 5.09
N TYR A 6 -26.37 -27.97 3.81
CA TYR A 6 -25.62 -26.81 3.32
C TYR A 6 -26.35 -25.53 3.73
N ALA A 7 -26.27 -25.17 5.01
CA ALA A 7 -26.68 -23.84 5.43
C ALA A 7 -25.61 -22.84 4.97
N VAL A 8 -25.92 -22.06 3.93
CA VAL A 8 -25.12 -20.89 3.57
C VAL A 8 -25.21 -19.92 4.74
N ARG A 9 -24.09 -19.73 5.45
CA ARG A 9 -24.02 -18.78 6.56
C ARG A 9 -24.12 -17.36 5.99
N VAL A 10 -25.17 -16.64 6.35
CA VAL A 10 -25.26 -15.20 6.08
C VAL A 10 -24.43 -14.51 7.14
N GLU A 11 -23.32 -13.90 6.73
CA GLU A 11 -22.47 -13.11 7.61
C GLU A 11 -23.18 -11.79 7.96
N SER A 12 -23.11 -11.36 9.22
CA SER A 12 -23.67 -10.06 9.63
C SER A 12 -22.80 -8.91 9.11
N PHE A 13 -23.36 -7.70 9.03
CA PHE A 13 -22.58 -6.52 8.64
C PHE A 13 -21.43 -6.23 9.61
N GLU A 14 -21.60 -6.53 10.89
CA GLU A 14 -20.55 -6.41 11.92
C GLU A 14 -19.44 -7.43 11.70
N GLU A 15 -19.78 -8.68 11.36
CA GLU A 15 -18.80 -9.73 11.05
C GLU A 15 -17.97 -9.35 9.82
N LEU A 16 -18.62 -8.86 8.76
CA LEU A 16 -17.95 -8.38 7.54
C LEU A 16 -17.07 -7.16 7.82
N ALA A 17 -17.57 -6.19 8.59
CA ALA A 17 -16.79 -5.01 8.94
C ALA A 17 -15.51 -5.38 9.70
N GLU A 18 -15.60 -6.29 10.67
CA GLU A 18 -14.44 -6.75 11.43
C GLU A 18 -13.47 -7.57 10.56
N LEU A 19 -13.99 -8.41 9.65
CA LEU A 19 -13.19 -9.15 8.68
C LEU A 19 -12.34 -8.20 7.83
N TYR A 20 -12.93 -7.17 7.22
CA TYR A 20 -12.21 -6.22 6.38
C TYR A 20 -11.25 -5.35 7.20
N ARG A 21 -11.64 -4.95 8.40
CA ARG A 21 -10.76 -4.17 9.29
C ARG A 21 -9.50 -4.95 9.66
N LYS A 22 -9.64 -6.20 10.10
CA LYS A 22 -8.52 -7.10 10.39
C LYS A 22 -7.68 -7.39 9.16
N THR A 23 -8.33 -7.69 8.03
CA THR A 23 -7.63 -7.93 6.77
C THR A 23 -6.76 -6.74 6.37
N LEU A 24 -7.28 -5.52 6.52
CA LEU A 24 -6.53 -4.31 6.23
C LEU A 24 -5.37 -4.11 7.21
N LEU A 25 -5.66 -4.10 8.52
CA LEU A 25 -4.71 -3.63 9.55
C LEU A 25 -3.72 -4.70 10.03
N ASP A 26 -4.10 -5.97 9.97
CA ASP A 26 -3.29 -7.08 10.49
C ASP A 26 -2.58 -7.85 9.37
N ASN A 27 -2.99 -7.66 8.10
CA ASN A 27 -2.41 -8.36 6.96
C ASN A 27 -1.89 -7.40 5.87
N VAL A 28 -2.79 -6.71 5.15
CA VAL A 28 -2.42 -5.93 3.95
C VAL A 28 -1.45 -4.80 4.28
N VAL A 29 -1.78 -3.93 5.23
CA VAL A 29 -0.91 -2.79 5.58
C VAL A 29 0.46 -3.28 6.10
N PRO A 30 0.53 -4.23 7.05
CA PRO A 30 1.81 -4.80 7.48
C PRO A 30 2.63 -5.43 6.36
N PHE A 31 2.00 -6.08 5.37
CA PHE A 31 2.72 -6.63 4.21
C PHE A 31 3.45 -5.52 3.44
N TRP A 32 2.75 -4.45 3.07
CA TRP A 32 3.35 -3.33 2.34
C TRP A 32 4.43 -2.61 3.16
N GLN A 33 4.19 -2.37 4.46
CA GLN A 33 5.16 -1.75 5.35
C GLN A 33 6.46 -2.56 5.45
N ARG A 34 6.37 -3.89 5.57
CA ARG A 34 7.54 -4.75 5.74
C ARG A 34 8.34 -4.98 4.48
N HIS A 35 7.68 -5.08 3.33
CA HIS A 35 8.31 -5.63 2.14
C HIS A 35 8.46 -4.63 1.00
N ALA A 36 7.62 -3.60 0.92
CA ALA A 36 7.55 -2.76 -0.27
C ALA A 36 8.12 -1.34 -0.07
N ILE A 37 8.24 -0.84 1.15
CA ILE A 37 8.80 0.51 1.37
C ILE A 37 10.32 0.44 1.28
N ASP A 38 10.89 1.24 0.38
CA ASP A 38 12.34 1.33 0.22
C ASP A 38 12.93 2.31 1.24
N PRO A 39 13.78 1.85 2.17
CA PRO A 39 14.35 2.72 3.20
C PRO A 39 15.41 3.69 2.65
N HIS A 40 15.89 3.51 1.42
CA HIS A 40 16.94 4.36 0.86
C HIS A 40 16.41 5.65 0.25
N ASP A 41 15.28 5.60 -0.46
CA ASP A 41 14.71 6.75 -1.18
C ASP A 41 13.26 7.06 -0.78
N GLY A 42 12.64 6.26 0.10
CA GLY A 42 11.28 6.45 0.58
C GLY A 42 10.19 6.06 -0.43
N ALA A 43 10.54 5.52 -1.59
CA ALA A 43 9.58 5.08 -2.60
C ALA A 43 8.98 3.71 -2.27
N VAL A 44 7.87 3.35 -2.92
CA VAL A 44 7.30 2.01 -2.86
C VAL A 44 7.80 1.14 -4.03
N ASN A 45 8.27 -0.07 -3.73
CA ASN A 45 8.50 -1.14 -4.70
C ASN A 45 7.19 -1.91 -4.93
N ASN A 46 6.46 -1.57 -5.98
CA ASN A 46 5.12 -2.14 -6.22
C ASN A 46 5.12 -3.46 -7.02
N CYS A 47 6.26 -3.83 -7.60
CA CYS A 47 6.43 -5.12 -8.27
C CYS A 47 7.00 -6.11 -7.26
N ILE A 48 6.10 -6.75 -6.51
CA ILE A 48 6.41 -7.62 -5.39
C ILE A 48 5.58 -8.91 -5.49
N ASP A 49 6.17 -10.05 -5.11
CA ASP A 49 5.47 -11.35 -5.08
C ASP A 49 4.71 -11.58 -3.77
N ASP A 50 3.94 -12.67 -3.69
CA ASP A 50 3.15 -13.04 -2.50
C ASP A 50 4.00 -13.37 -1.26
N HIS A 51 5.30 -13.60 -1.44
CA HIS A 51 6.26 -13.83 -0.36
C HIS A 51 6.97 -12.55 0.09
N GLY A 52 6.71 -11.41 -0.57
CA GLY A 52 7.34 -10.14 -0.25
C GLY A 52 8.69 -9.92 -0.95
N HIS A 53 9.05 -10.71 -1.97
CA HIS A 53 10.27 -10.48 -2.73
C HIS A 53 10.04 -9.41 -3.81
N ILE A 54 10.93 -8.42 -3.85
CA ILE A 54 10.91 -7.39 -4.89
C ILE A 54 11.36 -7.98 -6.23
N LEU A 55 10.46 -7.94 -7.21
CA LEU A 55 10.69 -8.42 -8.57
C LEU A 55 11.25 -7.33 -9.48
N SER A 56 10.96 -6.06 -9.18
CA SER A 56 11.51 -4.91 -9.89
C SER A 56 11.57 -3.68 -9.00
N TYR A 57 12.64 -2.91 -9.18
CA TYR A 57 12.84 -1.62 -8.51
C TYR A 57 12.46 -0.43 -9.41
N ASP A 58 11.88 -0.68 -10.59
CA ASP A 58 11.27 0.39 -11.39
C ASP A 58 10.13 1.05 -10.61
N ARG A 59 10.06 2.38 -10.69
CA ARG A 59 9.13 3.17 -9.88
C ARG A 59 7.99 3.67 -10.76
N TYR A 60 6.83 3.06 -10.61
CA TYR A 60 5.62 3.48 -11.31
C TYR A 60 4.93 4.58 -10.52
N LEU A 61 4.83 5.79 -11.08
CA LEU A 61 4.37 6.98 -10.34
C LEU A 61 2.90 6.90 -9.93
N TRP A 62 2.07 6.16 -10.66
CA TRP A 62 0.70 5.88 -10.22
C TRP A 62 0.67 5.02 -8.95
N SER A 63 1.58 4.05 -8.83
CA SER A 63 1.72 3.24 -7.62
C SER A 63 2.25 4.07 -6.47
N GLN A 64 3.24 4.95 -6.70
CA GLN A 64 3.72 5.91 -5.71
C GLN A 64 2.59 6.80 -5.19
N GLY A 65 1.85 7.45 -6.10
CA GLY A 65 0.76 8.36 -5.74
C GLY A 65 -0.37 7.67 -4.97
N ARG A 66 -0.73 6.43 -5.37
CA ARG A 66 -1.73 5.63 -4.65
C ARG A 66 -1.24 5.22 -3.26
N ALA A 67 0.03 4.83 -3.12
CA ALA A 67 0.61 4.50 -1.82
C ALA A 67 0.65 5.74 -0.91
N LEU A 68 1.10 6.89 -1.43
CA LEU A 68 1.06 8.18 -0.72
C LEU A 68 -0.34 8.47 -0.19
N TRP A 69 -1.35 8.37 -1.06
CA TRP A 69 -2.74 8.60 -0.67
C TRP A 69 -3.21 7.60 0.39
N THR A 70 -2.93 6.31 0.21
CA THR A 70 -3.37 5.24 1.12
C THR A 70 -2.77 5.43 2.52
N PHE A 71 -1.46 5.63 2.64
CA PHE A 71 -0.82 5.85 3.94
C PHE A 71 -1.24 7.18 4.59
N SER A 72 -1.47 8.22 3.78
CA SER A 72 -2.06 9.47 4.28
C SER A 72 -3.50 9.26 4.80
N ALA A 73 -4.30 8.44 4.12
CA ALA A 73 -5.67 8.14 4.52
C ALA A 73 -5.71 7.26 5.78
N LEU A 74 -4.82 6.27 5.89
CA LEU A 74 -4.66 5.47 7.12
C LEU A 74 -4.38 6.38 8.32
N TYR A 75 -3.41 7.29 8.20
CA TYR A 75 -3.08 8.24 9.27
C TYR A 75 -4.26 9.17 9.63
N ASN A 76 -4.90 9.78 8.63
CA ASN A 76 -5.91 10.81 8.87
C ASN A 76 -7.30 10.27 9.22
N ARG A 77 -7.63 9.04 8.82
CA ARG A 77 -9.00 8.51 8.89
C ARG A 77 -9.13 7.24 9.71
N VAL A 78 -8.04 6.51 9.96
CA VAL A 78 -8.08 5.26 10.74
C VAL A 78 -7.44 5.47 12.11
N GLU A 79 -6.17 5.83 12.14
CA GLU A 79 -5.43 6.04 13.39
C GLU A 79 -4.17 6.88 13.12
N PRO A 80 -3.83 7.88 13.95
CA PRO A 80 -2.68 8.76 13.72
C PRO A 80 -1.34 8.09 14.08
N ARG A 81 -1.01 6.95 13.45
CA ARG A 81 0.26 6.26 13.67
C ARG A 81 1.41 6.95 12.94
N THR A 82 2.45 7.34 13.68
CA THR A 82 3.62 8.05 13.13
C THR A 82 4.34 7.26 12.04
N GLU A 83 4.29 5.93 12.10
CA GLU A 83 4.83 5.04 11.06
C GLU A 83 4.18 5.27 9.69
N TRP A 84 2.85 5.42 9.64
CA TRP A 84 2.12 5.66 8.38
C TRP A 84 2.39 7.05 7.84
N LEU A 85 2.47 8.05 8.72
CA LEU A 85 2.84 9.41 8.34
C LEU A 85 4.28 9.47 7.80
N GLY A 86 5.21 8.73 8.41
CA GLY A 86 6.58 8.63 7.95
C GLY A 86 6.68 8.06 6.53
N ILE A 87 5.95 6.97 6.26
CA ILE A 87 5.88 6.37 4.91
C ILE A 87 5.27 7.36 3.91
N ALA A 88 4.13 7.97 4.23
CA ALA A 88 3.50 8.95 3.35
C ALA A 88 4.45 10.12 3.05
N ARG A 89 5.17 10.63 4.05
CA ARG A 89 6.15 11.70 3.86
C ARG A 89 7.29 11.28 2.93
N GLY A 90 7.87 10.10 3.13
CA GLY A 90 8.94 9.58 2.27
C GLY A 90 8.51 9.49 0.81
N ILE A 91 7.31 8.98 0.54
CA ILE A 91 6.79 8.88 -0.83
C ILE A 91 6.52 10.28 -1.42
N ALA A 92 6.03 11.23 -0.62
CA ALA A 92 5.81 12.61 -1.07
C ALA A 92 7.13 13.30 -1.44
N GLU A 93 8.18 13.12 -0.64
CA GLU A 93 9.52 13.65 -0.90
C GLU A 93 10.13 13.02 -2.17
N TYR A 94 9.96 11.70 -2.34
CA TYR A 94 10.38 10.99 -3.54
C TYR A 94 9.71 11.55 -4.80
N LEU A 95 8.37 11.67 -4.78
CA LEU A 95 7.57 12.21 -5.88
C LEU A 95 7.89 13.67 -6.19
N TYR A 96 8.14 14.48 -5.15
CA TYR A 96 8.54 15.88 -5.32
C TYR A 96 9.90 16.01 -6.00
N SER A 97 10.85 15.15 -5.63
CA SER A 97 12.24 15.24 -6.09
C SER A 97 12.46 14.63 -7.49
N HIS A 98 11.72 13.57 -7.84
CA HIS A 98 11.96 12.80 -9.07
C HIS A 98 10.74 12.71 -9.99
N GLY A 99 9.55 13.00 -9.49
CA GLY A 99 8.32 12.60 -10.16
C GLY A 99 7.94 13.41 -11.40
N ARG A 100 8.68 14.47 -11.72
CA ARG A 100 8.36 15.42 -12.79
C ARG A 100 9.53 15.62 -13.74
N ASP A 101 9.22 15.82 -15.02
CA ASP A 101 10.18 16.26 -16.02
C ASP A 101 10.50 17.77 -15.90
N ASN A 102 11.37 18.26 -16.77
CA ASN A 102 11.81 19.67 -16.80
C ASN A 102 10.66 20.64 -17.10
N GLU A 103 9.56 20.16 -17.67
CA GLU A 103 8.35 20.94 -17.93
C GLU A 103 7.33 20.85 -16.78
N GLY A 104 7.67 20.14 -15.70
CA GLY A 104 6.83 19.97 -14.52
C GLY A 104 5.71 18.94 -14.68
N ARG A 105 5.73 18.12 -15.74
CA ARG A 105 4.73 17.09 -16.00
C ARG A 105 5.11 15.82 -15.24
N TRP A 106 4.11 15.13 -14.70
CA TRP A 106 4.31 13.84 -14.05
C TRP A 106 4.77 12.79 -15.07
N VAL A 107 5.87 12.11 -14.78
CA VAL A 107 6.34 11.01 -15.64
C VAL A 107 5.54 9.73 -15.37
N TYR A 108 5.69 8.73 -16.23
CA TYR A 108 4.97 7.46 -16.08
C TYR A 108 5.73 6.49 -15.15
N ARG A 109 7.04 6.37 -15.38
CA ARG A 109 7.93 5.42 -14.74
C ARG A 109 9.33 6.02 -14.62
N LEU A 110 9.99 5.75 -13.51
CA LEU A 110 11.40 6.01 -13.28
C LEU A 110 12.17 4.69 -13.15
N GLY A 111 13.46 4.71 -13.45
CA GLY A 111 14.32 3.57 -13.18
C GLY A 111 14.59 3.44 -11.68
N LYS A 112 15.31 2.39 -11.28
CA LYS A 112 15.72 2.20 -9.87
C LYS A 112 16.37 3.44 -9.25
N ASN A 113 17.11 4.22 -10.04
CA ASN A 113 17.89 5.36 -9.55
C ASN A 113 17.24 6.72 -9.83
N GLY A 114 15.95 6.75 -10.21
CA GLY A 114 15.27 7.94 -10.72
C GLY A 114 15.44 8.05 -12.22
#